data_AF-L9X4S7-F1
#
_entry.id   AF-L9X4S7-F1
#
_cell.length_a   1.000
_cell.length_b   1.000
_cell.length_c   1.000
_cell.angle_alpha   90.00
_cell.angle_beta   90.00
_cell.angle_gamma   90.00
#
_symmetry.space_group_name_H-M   'P 1'
#
loop_
_entity.id
_entity.type
_entity.pdbx_description
1 polymer ?
#
loop_
_entity_poly.entity_id
_entity_poly.type
_entity_poly.pdbx_seq_one_letter_code
_entity_poly.pdbx_strand_id
1 'polypeptide(L)' 'MDPRDDENVEESSAFPCPVCEETFDSQQKLAEHGENEHEDTDIGSKQP' A
#
# COMPACT_ATOMS: atom_id res chain seq x y z
N MET A 1 27.07 3.46 -20.99
CA MET A 1 25.88 4.21 -20.55
C MET A 1 25.26 3.36 -19.47
N ASP A 2 25.55 3.67 -18.22
CA ASP A 2 24.84 3.10 -17.08
C ASP A 2 23.69 4.06 -16.81
N PRO A 3 22.44 3.72 -17.17
CA PRO A 3 21.30 4.50 -16.74
C PRO A 3 21.17 4.24 -15.24
N ARG A 4 21.82 5.10 -14.45
CA ARG A 4 21.64 5.17 -13.01
C ARG A 4 20.18 5.48 -12.78
N ASP A 5 19.44 4.45 -12.37
CA ASP A 5 18.52 4.46 -11.22
C ASP A 5 18.26 5.87 -10.69
N ASP A 6 17.42 6.62 -11.40
CA ASP A 6 16.96 7.95 -11.03
C ASP A 6 15.66 8.22 -11.81
N GLU A 7 14.58 7.61 -11.35
CA GLU A 7 13.27 8.20 -11.59
C GLU A 7 12.39 7.86 -10.40
N ASN A 8 12.47 8.73 -9.40
CA ASN A 8 11.34 9.13 -8.55
C ASN A 8 10.40 7.97 -8.20
N VAL A 9 10.86 7.09 -7.30
CA VAL A 9 9.94 6.22 -6.53
C VAL A 9 8.87 7.15 -6.00
N GLU A 10 7.65 6.98 -6.50
CA GLU A 10 6.50 7.78 -6.12
C GLU A 10 6.27 7.61 -4.61
N GLU A 11 6.96 8.42 -3.81
CA GLU A 11 6.76 8.66 -2.38
C GLU A 11 5.43 9.41 -2.16
N SER A 12 4.45 9.13 -3.01
CA SER A 12 3.06 9.41 -2.69
C SER A 12 2.78 8.60 -1.43
N SER A 13 2.33 9.27 -0.38
CA SER A 13 2.02 8.70 0.94
C SER A 13 0.77 7.81 0.87
N ALA A 14 0.68 6.98 -0.17
CA ALA A 14 -0.34 6.00 -0.38
C ALA A 14 0.02 4.74 0.39
N PHE A 15 -1.01 4.09 0.92
CA PHE A 15 -0.95 2.84 1.65
C PHE A 15 -1.29 1.74 0.65
N PRO A 16 -0.29 1.09 0.02
CA PRO A 16 -0.53 -0.05 -0.85
C PRO A 16 -1.06 -1.24 -0.05
N CYS A 17 -1.99 -1.96 -0.64
CA CYS A 17 -2.40 -3.24 -0.11
C CYS A 17 -1.26 -4.26 -0.30
N PRO A 18 -0.94 -5.08 0.71
CA PRO A 18 0.05 -6.16 0.54
C PRO A 18 -0.55 -7.41 -0.11
N VAL A 19 -1.87 -7.47 -0.28
CA VAL A 19 -2.59 -8.62 -0.85
C VAL A 19 -2.94 -8.40 -2.32
N CYS A 20 -3.23 -7.15 -2.70
CA CYS A 20 -3.53 -6.75 -4.07
C CYS A 20 -2.71 -5.51 -4.46
N GLU A 21 -2.71 -5.15 -5.73
CA GLU A 21 -1.94 -4.00 -6.24
C GLU A 21 -2.67 -2.66 -6.09
N GLU A 22 -3.67 -2.58 -5.20
CA GLU A 22 -4.40 -1.33 -4.93
C GLU A 22 -3.66 -0.44 -3.94
N THR A 23 -3.71 0.87 -4.20
CA THR A 23 -3.10 1.91 -3.37
C THR A 23 -4.14 2.87 -2.84
N PHE A 24 -4.14 3.09 -1.53
CA PHE A 24 -5.11 3.95 -0.86
C PHE A 24 -4.47 5.22 -0.34
N ASP A 25 -5.21 6.31 -0.26
CA ASP A 25 -4.72 7.58 0.31
C ASP A 25 -4.63 7.58 1.85
N SER A 26 -5.14 6.56 2.53
CA SER A 26 -5.23 6.49 3.99
C SER A 26 -5.20 5.05 4.52
N GLN A 27 -4.63 4.82 5.70
CA GLN A 27 -4.66 3.52 6.39
C GLN A 27 -6.08 3.02 6.65
N GLN A 28 -7.01 3.90 7.00
CA GLN A 28 -8.39 3.50 7.25
C GLN A 28 -9.04 2.90 6.00
N LYS A 29 -8.84 3.51 4.84
CA LYS A 29 -9.35 2.99 3.57
C LYS A 29 -8.71 1.67 3.20
N LEU A 30 -7.41 1.52 3.44
CA LEU A 30 -6.72 0.26 3.23
C LEU A 30 -7.25 -0.84 4.16
N ALA A 31 -7.54 -0.50 5.42
CA ALA A 31 -8.13 -1.42 6.39
C ALA A 31 -9.55 -1.83 5.99
N GLU A 32 -10.43 -0.87 5.64
CA GLU A 32 -11.79 -1.17 5.16
C GLU A 32 -11.76 -2.01 3.88
N HIS A 33 -10.86 -1.70 2.94
CA HIS A 33 -10.63 -2.50 1.75
C HIS A 33 -10.18 -3.92 2.11
N GLY A 34 -9.20 -4.05 3.01
CA GLY A 34 -8.77 -5.35 3.53
C GLY A 34 -9.93 -6.12 4.14
N GLU A 35 -10.74 -5.52 5.00
CA GLU A 35 -11.86 -6.22 5.63
C GLU A 35 -12.98 -6.62 4.65
N ASN A 36 -13.20 -5.85 3.58
CA ASN A 36 -14.28 -6.11 2.62
C ASN A 36 -13.85 -7.03 1.46
N GLU A 37 -12.68 -6.76 0.88
CA GLU A 37 -12.15 -7.49 -0.28
C GLU A 37 -11.24 -8.66 0.13
N HIS A 38 -10.68 -8.60 1.35
CA HIS A 38 -9.74 -9.59 1.88
C HIS A 38 -10.18 -10.05 3.28
N GLU A 39 -11.34 -10.69 3.33
CA GLU A 39 -12.13 -11.17 4.49
C GLU A 39 -11.34 -11.73 5.71
N ASP A 40 -10.04 -12.04 5.58
CA ASP A 40 -9.20 -12.67 6.61
C ASP A 40 -7.82 -12.00 6.81
N THR A 41 -7.58 -10.81 6.24
CA THR A 41 -6.24 -10.18 6.30
C THR A 41 -6.23 -8.99 7.25
N ASP A 42 -5.50 -9.12 8.36
CA ASP A 42 -5.19 -8.02 9.28
C ASP A 42 -4.21 -7.04 8.59
N ILE A 43 -4.74 -6.22 7.68
CA ILE A 43 -3.96 -5.21 6.95
C ILE A 43 -3.68 -3.99 7.85
N GLY A 44 -4.44 -3.82 8.93
CA GLY A 44 -4.46 -2.62 9.77
C GLY A 44 -3.46 -2.57 10.93
N SER A 45 -2.62 -3.59 11.14
CA SER A 45 -1.83 -3.68 12.38
C SER A 45 -0.37 -4.08 12.12
N LYS A 46 0.51 -3.09 11.91
CA LYS A 46 1.89 -2.97 12.48
C LYS A 46 2.77 -2.05 11.62
N GLN A 47 2.67 -0.75 11.86
CA GLN A 47 3.83 0.13 11.75
C GLN A 47 4.49 0.20 13.15
N PRO A 48 5.72 -0.34 13.36
CA PRO A 48 6.49 -0.14 14.59
C PRO A 48 7.06 1.29 14.69
#